data_AF-A0A175JGE6-F1
#
_entry.id   AF-A0A175JGE6-F1
#
_cell.length_a   1.000
_cell.length_b   1.000
_cell.length_c   1.000
_cell.angle_alpha   90.00
_cell.angle_beta   90.00
_cell.angle_gamma   90.00
#
_symmetry.space_group_name_H-M   'P 1'
#
loop_
_entity.id
_entity.type
_entity.pdbx_description
1 polymer ?
#
loop_
_entity_poly.entity_id
_entity_poly.type
_entity_poly.pdbx_seq_one_letter_code
_entity_poly.pdbx_strand_id
1 'polypeptide(L)' 'MGDDDIIIIILCIFIPPLAIWWKTKEVGMDFIICLLLWLICCWIGGVIYAFFKCFA' A
#
# COMPACT_ATOMS: atom_id res chain seq x y z
N MET A 1 -17.13 6.02 -5.93
CA MET A 1 -15.72 5.61 -6.08
C MET A 1 -15.14 6.56 -7.09
N GLY A 2 -14.34 7.52 -6.63
CA GLY A 2 -13.66 8.47 -7.49
C GLY A 2 -12.49 7.78 -8.19
N ASP A 3 -12.00 8.35 -9.28
CA ASP A 3 -10.90 7.79 -10.07
C ASP A 3 -9.64 7.48 -9.21
N ASP A 4 -9.44 8.22 -8.13
CA ASP A 4 -8.37 8.01 -7.16
C ASP A 4 -8.39 6.62 -6.51
N ASP A 5 -9.58 6.06 -6.25
CA ASP A 5 -9.72 4.75 -5.60
C ASP A 5 -9.19 3.62 -6.50
N ILE A 6 -9.42 3.74 -7.82
CA ILE A 6 -8.97 2.77 -8.82
C ILE A 6 -7.44 2.83 -8.94
N ILE A 7 -6.87 4.04 -8.96
CA ILE A 7 -5.42 4.26 -9.00
C ILE A 7 -4.76 3.64 -7.76
N ILE A 8 -5.35 3.83 -6.58
CA ILE A 8 -4.87 3.24 -5.32
C ILE A 8 -4.89 1.72 -5.36
N ILE A 9 -5.95 1.10 -5.90
CA ILE A 9 -6.05 -0.37 -6.02
C ILE A 9 -4.95 -0.91 -6.94
N ILE A 10 -4.72 -0.25 -8.08
CA ILE A 10 -3.67 -0.62 -9.03
C ILE A 10 -2.28 -0.45 -8.39
N LEU A 11 -2.04 0.66 -7.69
CA LEU A 11 -0.80 0.88 -6.95
C LEU A 11 -0.62 -0.15 -5.83
N CYS A 12 -1.69 -0.55 -5.12
CA CYS A 12 -1.63 -1.58 -4.08
C CYS A 12 -1.08 -2.90 -4.62
N ILE A 13 -1.45 -3.27 -5.86
CA ILE A 13 -1.00 -4.49 -6.52
C ILE A 13 0.41 -4.37 -7.09
N PHE A 14 0.75 -3.27 -7.75
CA PHE A 14 2.05 -3.14 -8.43
C PHE A 14 3.16 -2.68 -7.49
N ILE A 15 2.86 -1.68 -6.64
CA ILE A 15 3.81 -1.02 -5.73
C ILE A 15 3.07 -0.66 -4.43
N PRO A 16 2.76 -1.64 -3.56
CA PRO A 16 2.02 -1.43 -2.32
C PRO A 16 2.53 -0.30 -1.43
N PRO A 17 3.86 -0.09 -1.23
CA PRO A 17 4.33 1.03 -0.41
C PRO A 17 3.97 2.39 -1.03
N LEU A 18 3.94 2.51 -2.36
CA LEU A 18 3.58 3.76 -3.04
C LEU A 18 2.08 4.07 -2.89
N ALA A 19 1.22 3.04 -2.82
CA ALA A 19 -0.21 3.21 -2.56
C ALA A 19 -0.48 3.85 -1.19
N ILE A 20 0.19 3.34 -0.14
CA ILE A 20 0.13 3.91 1.20
C ILE A 20 0.67 5.33 1.18
N TRP A 21 1.78 5.57 0.49
CA TRP A 21 2.35 6.91 0.40
C TRP A 21 1.41 7.90 -0.28
N TRP A 22 0.70 7.48 -1.33
CA TRP A 22 -0.27 8.33 -2.02
C TRP A 22 -1.45 8.72 -1.13
N LYS A 23 -1.90 7.80 -0.27
CA LYS A 23 -3.03 8.04 0.62
C LYS A 23 -2.65 8.81 1.88
N THR A 24 -1.57 8.42 2.53
CA THR A 24 -1.12 9.03 3.77
C THR A 24 -0.33 10.32 3.51
N LYS A 25 0.24 10.50 2.30
CA LYS A 25 1.19 11.58 1.93
C LYS A 25 2.39 11.73 2.88
N GLU A 26 2.66 10.69 3.67
CA GLU A 26 3.72 10.67 4.69
C GLU A 26 4.59 9.43 4.47
N VAL A 27 5.92 9.61 4.48
CA VAL A 27 6.86 8.47 4.59
C VAL A 27 6.93 8.06 6.07
N GLY A 28 5.84 7.51 6.59
CA GLY A 28 5.73 7.06 7.97
C GLY A 28 6.26 5.64 8.20
N MET A 29 6.22 5.19 9.45
CA MET A 29 6.52 3.80 9.81
C MET A 29 5.69 2.80 9.00
N ASP A 30 4.44 3.13 8.64
CA ASP A 30 3.56 2.29 7.81
C ASP A 30 4.17 2.00 6.43
N PHE A 31 4.87 2.96 5.83
CA PHE A 31 5.55 2.76 4.54
C PHE A 31 6.69 1.73 4.68
N ILE A 32 7.47 1.84 5.76
CA ILE A 32 8.58 0.94 6.06
C ILE A 32 8.08 -0.46 6.40
N ILE A 33 7.02 -0.56 7.23
CA ILE A 33 6.37 -1.82 7.58
C ILE A 33 5.84 -2.50 6.33
N CYS A 34 5.18 -1.75 5.44
CA CYS A 34 4.65 -2.29 4.21
C CYS A 34 5.73 -2.74 3.23
N LEU A 35 6.84 -1.99 3.13
CA LEU A 35 8.01 -2.35 2.32
C LEU A 35 8.68 -3.61 2.88
N LEU A 36 8.80 -3.72 4.21
CA LEU A 36 9.36 -4.88 4.89
C LEU A 36 8.46 -6.12 4.74
N LEU A 37 7.14 -5.99 4.90
CA LEU A 37 6.18 -7.07 4.66
C LEU A 37 6.16 -7.51 3.21
N TRP A 38 6.28 -6.57 2.27
CA TRP A 38 6.37 -6.87 0.84
C TRP A 38 7.64 -7.67 0.52
N LEU A 39 8.77 -7.31 1.15
CA LEU A 39 10.06 -8.00 1.01
C LEU A 39 10.08 -9.39 1.67
N ILE A 40 9.53 -9.51 2.89
CA ILE A 40 9.53 -10.74 3.69
C ILE A 40 8.50 -11.75 3.19
N CYS A 41 7.31 -11.28 2.83
CA CYS A 41 6.16 -12.12 2.51
C CYS A 41 5.95 -12.30 1.01
N CYS A 42 6.96 -11.99 0.20
CA CYS A 42 6.96 -12.16 -1.25
C CYS A 42 5.68 -11.61 -1.89
N TRP A 43 5.53 -10.28 -1.86
CA TRP A 43 4.42 -9.54 -2.47
C TRP A 43 3.10 -9.55 -1.69
N ILE A 44 2.56 -10.71 -1.33
CA ILE A 44 1.19 -10.84 -0.81
C ILE A 44 0.97 -10.14 0.53
N GLY A 45 1.92 -10.25 1.47
CA GLY A 45 1.81 -9.59 2.77
C GLY A 45 1.77 -8.07 2.66
N GLY A 46 2.54 -7.49 1.74
CA GLY A 46 2.53 -6.05 1.48
C GLY A 46 1.22 -5.56 0.88
N VAL A 47 0.61 -6.33 -0.03
CA VAL A 47 -0.69 -5.99 -0.65
C VAL A 47 -1.80 -5.99 0.39
N ILE A 48 -1.86 -7.01 1.25
CA ILE A 48 -2.90 -7.12 2.30
C ILE A 48 -2.78 -5.95 3.28
N TYR A 49 -1.56 -5.62 3.72
CA TYR A 49 -1.34 -4.49 4.62
C TYR A 49 -1.71 -3.16 3.98
N ALA A 50 -1.32 -2.94 2.72
CA ALA A 50 -1.68 -1.74 1.98
C ALA A 50 -3.20 -1.64 1.77
N PHE A 51 -3.88 -2.74 1.42
CA PHE A 51 -5.34 -2.77 1.33
C PHE A 51 -6.01 -2.43 2.65
N PHE A 52 -5.55 -3.05 3.75
CA PHE A 52 -6.07 -2.78 5.08
C PHE A 52 -5.88 -1.31 5.44
N LYS A 53 -4.74 -0.70 5.15
CA LYS A 53 -4.52 0.72 5.48
C LYS A 53 -5.19 1.72 4.54
N CYS A 54 -5.44 1.34 3.28
CA CYS A 54 -6.08 2.22 2.31
C CYS A 54 -7.61 2.14 2.34
N PHE A 55 -8.17 1.00 2.73
CA PHE A 55 -9.63 0.73 2.76
C PHE A 55 -10.24 0.57 4.16
N ALA A 56 -9.44 0.50 5.24
CA ALA A 56 -9.94 0.61 6.62
C ALA A 56 -9.75 2.03 7.17
#